data_AF-A0AAE4MHF6-F1
#
_entry.id   AF-A0AAE4MHF6-F1
#
_cell.length_a   1.000
_cell.length_b   1.000
_cell.length_c   1.000
_cell.angle_alpha   90.00
_cell.angle_beta   90.00
_cell.angle_gamma   90.00
#
_symmetry.space_group_name_H-M   'P 1'
#
loop_
_entity.id
_entity.type
_entity.pdbx_description
1 polymer ?
#
loop_
_entity_poly.entity_id
_entity_poly.type
_entity_poly.pdbx_seq_one_letter_code
_entity_poly.pdbx_strand_id
1 'polypeptide(L)'
;MMINEAFYLKFPPQLKKALLEKKVKFRNVNEKYEKFAAFRAIKRENEEKPIQRQDFYSYAELGCKGRHIDENDISYYGCSLFTDIEELKKKMKTNQGVPNSPLKIIKGYVKDSNGPCTVNKKTAHVDWWLFDGCDPSPDFEVIL
;
A
#
# COMPACT_ATOMS: atom_id res chain seq x y z
N MET A 1 20.29 8.12 -1.22
CA MET A 1 20.52 8.52 0.18
C MET A 1 20.82 7.24 0.94
N MET A 2 21.70 7.21 1.94
CA MET A 2 21.87 5.97 2.72
C MET A 2 20.64 5.79 3.61
N ILE A 3 19.95 4.67 3.45
CA ILE A 3 18.89 4.22 4.35
C ILE A 3 19.50 4.11 5.75
N ASN A 4 19.11 5.01 6.65
CA ASN A 4 19.64 5.11 8.01
C ASN A 4 18.49 5.23 9.02
N GLU A 5 18.81 5.23 10.31
CA GLU A 5 17.79 5.31 11.36
C GLU A 5 16.91 6.56 11.24
N ALA A 6 17.49 7.71 10.87
CA ALA A 6 16.73 8.94 10.65
C ALA A 6 15.70 8.82 9.52
N PHE A 7 15.99 8.02 8.48
CA PHE A 7 15.02 7.67 7.45
C PHE A 7 13.88 6.81 8.01
N TYR A 8 14.17 5.85 8.89
CA TYR A 8 13.16 4.98 9.50
C TYR A 8 12.18 5.74 10.40
N LEU A 9 12.61 6.84 11.01
CA LEU A 9 11.76 7.67 11.85
C LEU A 9 10.60 8.35 11.09
N LYS A 10 10.70 8.43 9.75
CA LYS A 10 9.67 9.03 8.89
C LYS A 10 8.45 8.13 8.66
N PHE A 11 8.48 6.86 9.07
CA PHE A 11 7.39 5.92 8.82
C PHE A 11 6.41 5.80 10.00
N PRO A 12 5.17 5.30 9.77
CA PRO A 12 4.22 4.97 10.81
C PRO A 12 4.78 4.00 11.87
N PRO A 13 4.23 4.00 13.10
CA PRO A 13 4.78 3.25 14.24
C PRO A 13 5.12 1.78 13.96
N GLN A 14 4.26 1.07 13.22
CA GLN A 14 4.41 -0.35 12.93
C GLN A 14 5.65 -0.65 12.08
N LEU A 15 5.83 0.08 10.98
CA LEU A 15 6.99 -0.08 10.09
C LEU A 15 8.26 0.47 10.72
N LYS A 16 8.17 1.66 11.35
CA LYS A 16 9.27 2.30 12.08
C LYS A 16 9.89 1.36 13.12
N LYS A 17 9.05 0.74 13.96
CA LYS A 17 9.50 -0.25 14.94
C LYS A 17 10.18 -1.46 14.28
N ALA A 18 9.55 -2.04 13.25
CA ALA A 18 10.08 -3.23 12.58
C ALA A 18 11.43 -2.99 11.88
N LEU A 19 11.65 -1.78 11.34
CA LEU A 19 12.93 -1.37 10.75
C LEU A 19 14.01 -1.15 11.81
N LEU A 20 13.70 -0.45 12.91
CA LEU A 20 14.64 -0.18 14.00
C LEU A 20 15.06 -1.47 14.72
N GLU A 21 14.13 -2.40 14.93
CA GLU A 21 14.40 -3.72 15.50
C GLU A 21 15.06 -4.69 14.51
N LYS A 22 15.30 -4.26 13.27
CA LYS A 22 15.88 -5.06 12.18
C LYS A 22 15.07 -6.32 11.84
N LYS A 23 13.79 -6.35 12.21
CA LYS A 23 12.83 -7.41 11.81
C LYS A 23 12.68 -7.45 10.30
N VAL A 24 12.64 -6.28 9.68
CA VAL A 24 12.57 -6.10 8.22
C VAL A 24 13.63 -5.12 7.75
N LYS A 25 13.93 -5.16 6.44
CA LYS A 25 14.82 -4.20 5.78
C LYS A 25 14.34 -3.92 4.37
N PHE A 26 14.53 -2.68 3.90
CA PHE A 26 14.39 -2.37 2.49
C PHE A 26 15.49 -3.07 1.68
N ARG A 27 15.14 -3.60 0.50
CA ARG A 27 16.09 -4.26 -0.40
C ARG A 27 16.33 -3.46 -1.68
N ASN A 28 15.26 -3.05 -2.37
CA ASN A 28 15.31 -2.34 -3.65
C ASN A 28 14.21 -1.29 -3.72
N VAL A 29 14.28 -0.30 -2.83
CA VAL A 29 13.24 0.72 -2.71
C VAL A 29 13.61 1.97 -3.52
N ASN A 30 12.64 2.54 -4.23
CA ASN A 30 12.80 3.81 -4.93
C ASN A 30 12.35 4.96 -4.00
N GLU A 31 13.29 5.79 -3.58
CA GLU A 31 13.01 6.98 -2.77
C GLU A 31 12.64 8.21 -3.60
N LYS A 32 13.08 8.24 -4.87
CA LYS A 32 12.79 9.31 -5.83
C LYS A 32 12.30 8.69 -7.11
N TYR A 33 11.15 9.13 -7.58
CA TYR A 33 10.53 8.63 -8.79
C TYR A 33 9.50 9.64 -9.30
N GLU A 34 9.28 9.66 -10.62
CA GLU A 34 8.19 10.42 -11.20
C GLU A 34 6.85 9.84 -10.75
N LYS A 35 5.88 10.70 -10.44
CA LYS A 35 4.55 10.25 -10.04
C LYS A 35 3.93 9.36 -11.13
N PHE A 36 3.24 8.30 -10.72
CA PHE A 36 2.60 7.37 -11.65
C PHE A 36 1.21 6.98 -11.16
N ALA A 37 0.35 6.57 -12.10
CA ALA A 37 -1.00 6.13 -11.78
C ALA A 37 -0.99 4.72 -11.18
N ALA A 38 -1.82 4.51 -10.15
CA ALA A 38 -2.01 3.20 -9.54
C ALA A 38 -3.47 2.99 -9.12
N PHE A 39 -3.82 1.72 -8.94
CA PHE A 39 -5.14 1.23 -8.59
C PHE A 39 -5.08 0.48 -7.26
N ARG A 40 -6.14 0.60 -6.46
CA ARG A 40 -6.28 -0.14 -5.20
C ARG A 40 -7.73 -0.54 -4.98
N ALA A 41 -7.94 -1.75 -4.44
CA ALA A 41 -9.24 -2.15 -3.95
C ALA A 41 -9.42 -1.69 -2.50
N ILE A 42 -10.58 -1.11 -2.20
CA ILE A 42 -10.95 -0.62 -0.87
C ILE A 42 -12.33 -1.13 -0.50
N LYS A 43 -12.58 -1.32 0.79
CA LYS A 43 -13.89 -1.76 1.28
C LYS A 43 -14.83 -0.55 1.40
N ARG A 44 -16.03 -0.68 0.84
CA ARG A 44 -17.11 0.31 0.88
C ARG A 44 -18.43 -0.39 1.12
N GLU A 45 -18.89 -0.34 2.36
CA GLU A 45 -20.25 -0.75 2.72
C GLU A 45 -21.29 0.31 2.34
N ASN A 46 -20.87 1.57 2.22
CA ASN A 46 -21.67 2.69 1.74
C ASN A 46 -20.83 3.50 0.75
N GLU A 47 -21.38 3.75 -0.44
CA GLU A 47 -20.71 4.46 -1.55
C GLU A 47 -20.46 5.94 -1.26
N GLU A 48 -21.22 6.55 -0.34
CA GLU A 48 -21.13 7.99 -0.06
C GLU A 48 -19.92 8.40 0.78
N LYS A 49 -19.22 7.44 1.42
CA LYS A 49 -18.07 7.77 2.26
C LYS A 49 -16.86 8.19 1.40
N PRO A 50 -16.27 9.37 1.64
CA PRO A 50 -15.10 9.81 0.91
C PRO A 50 -13.93 8.84 1.13
N ILE A 51 -12.94 8.88 0.23
CA ILE A 51 -11.68 8.17 0.43
C ILE A 51 -10.97 8.80 1.63
N GLN A 52 -10.44 7.96 2.52
CA GLN A 52 -9.77 8.39 3.74
C GLN A 52 -8.39 7.74 3.84
N ARG A 53 -7.50 8.31 4.66
CA ARG A 53 -6.15 7.77 4.88
C ARG A 53 -6.14 6.28 5.26
N GLN A 54 -7.14 5.83 6.02
CA GLN A 54 -7.27 4.45 6.49
C GLN A 54 -7.42 3.46 5.33
N ASP A 55 -7.95 3.90 4.19
CA ASP A 55 -8.04 3.06 3.00
C ASP A 55 -6.66 2.64 2.47
N PHE A 56 -5.61 3.37 2.83
CA PHE A 56 -4.22 3.14 2.43
C PHE A 56 -3.39 2.49 3.53
N TYR A 57 -4.01 1.99 4.61
CA TYR A 57 -3.29 1.22 5.60
C TYR A 57 -2.72 -0.06 4.98
N SER A 58 -1.48 -0.34 5.37
CA SER A 58 -0.82 -1.63 5.18
C SER A 58 -1.50 -2.72 6.02
N TYR A 59 -1.17 -3.97 5.77
CA TYR A 59 -1.65 -5.07 6.62
C TYR A 59 -1.15 -4.95 8.07
N ALA A 60 0.07 -4.42 8.26
CA ALA A 60 0.60 -4.13 9.58
C ALA A 60 -0.23 -3.08 10.33
N GLU A 61 -0.61 -1.98 9.68
CA GLU A 61 -1.46 -0.93 10.27
C GLU A 61 -2.89 -1.42 10.54
N LEU A 62 -3.42 -2.32 9.71
CA LEU A 62 -4.72 -2.97 9.91
C LEU A 62 -4.70 -4.09 10.97
N GLY A 63 -3.52 -4.49 11.45
CA GLY A 63 -3.37 -5.61 12.38
C GLY A 63 -3.72 -6.98 11.78
N CYS A 64 -3.67 -7.12 10.45
CA CYS A 64 -4.00 -8.36 9.76
C CYS A 64 -2.98 -9.46 10.07
N LYS A 65 -3.43 -10.60 10.59
CA LYS A 65 -2.57 -11.77 10.88
C LYS A 65 -3.16 -13.03 10.30
N GLY A 66 -2.33 -13.99 9.91
CA GLY A 66 -2.80 -15.27 9.40
C GLY A 66 -1.67 -16.18 8.93
N ARG A 67 -1.99 -17.47 8.74
CA ARG A 67 -1.02 -18.51 8.35
C ARG A 67 -0.27 -18.20 7.03
N HIS A 68 -0.85 -17.39 6.16
CA HIS A 68 -0.29 -17.01 4.87
C HIS A 68 0.28 -15.58 4.83
N ILE A 69 0.38 -14.90 5.98
CA ILE A 69 0.95 -13.56 6.10
C ILE A 69 2.32 -13.69 6.73
N ASP A 70 3.35 -13.22 6.02
CA ASP A 70 4.70 -13.13 6.56
C ASP A 70 4.96 -11.73 7.11
N GLU A 71 4.94 -11.59 8.44
CA GLU A 71 5.25 -10.32 9.10
C GLU A 71 6.73 -9.93 9.05
N ASN A 72 7.61 -10.80 8.52
CA ASN A 72 9.03 -10.50 8.28
C ASN A 72 9.28 -10.04 6.83
N ASP A 73 8.25 -10.01 5.99
CA ASP A 73 8.30 -9.38 4.68
C ASP A 73 8.02 -7.88 4.80
N ILE A 74 8.87 -7.05 4.21
CA ILE A 74 8.68 -5.59 4.18
C ILE A 74 7.38 -5.19 3.47
N SER A 75 6.89 -6.03 2.55
CA SER A 75 5.62 -5.83 1.81
C SER A 75 4.39 -5.86 2.73
N TYR A 76 4.46 -6.56 3.88
CA TYR A 76 3.41 -6.56 4.91
C TYR A 76 3.14 -5.16 5.48
N TYR A 77 4.14 -4.30 5.43
CA TYR A 77 4.11 -2.92 5.92
C TYR A 77 3.85 -1.89 4.82
N GLY A 78 3.69 -2.32 3.57
CA GLY A 78 3.39 -1.47 2.43
C GLY A 78 1.89 -1.31 2.20
N CYS A 79 1.48 -0.13 1.73
CA CYS A 79 0.20 0.02 1.06
C CYS A 79 0.28 -0.69 -0.28
N SER A 80 -0.54 -1.73 -0.45
CA SER A 80 -0.62 -2.54 -1.67
C SER A 80 -1.44 -1.85 -2.75
N LEU A 81 -0.83 -1.58 -3.90
CA LEU A 81 -1.49 -1.05 -5.10
C LEU A 81 -1.06 -1.84 -6.34
N PHE A 82 -1.63 -1.50 -7.50
CA PHE A 82 -1.26 -2.08 -8.79
C PHE A 82 -1.16 -0.98 -9.84
N THR A 83 -0.17 -1.04 -10.74
CA THR A 83 -0.10 -0.15 -11.90
C THR A 83 -1.01 -0.58 -13.05
N ASP A 84 -1.55 -1.81 -12.99
CA ASP A 84 -2.49 -2.38 -13.95
C ASP A 84 -3.78 -2.81 -13.25
N ILE A 85 -4.91 -2.27 -13.72
CA ILE A 85 -6.23 -2.57 -13.19
C ILE A 85 -6.64 -4.04 -13.44
N GLU A 86 -6.18 -4.67 -14.51
CA GLU A 86 -6.52 -6.06 -14.81
C GLU A 86 -5.78 -7.02 -13.86
N GLU A 87 -4.54 -6.71 -13.46
CA GLU A 87 -3.83 -7.45 -12.40
C GLU A 87 -4.52 -7.29 -11.04
N LEU A 88 -4.98 -6.09 -10.70
CA LEU A 88 -5.79 -5.87 -9.51
C LEU A 88 -7.07 -6.72 -9.55
N LYS A 89 -7.82 -6.69 -10.66
CA LYS A 89 -9.05 -7.47 -10.84
C LYS A 89 -8.78 -8.97 -10.75
N LYS A 90 -7.68 -9.47 -11.33
CA LYS A 90 -7.27 -10.88 -11.18
C LYS A 90 -7.06 -11.23 -9.72
N LYS A 91 -6.33 -10.40 -8.96
CA LYS A 91 -6.11 -10.60 -7.52
C LYS A 91 -7.39 -10.51 -6.69
N MET A 92 -8.31 -9.60 -7.04
CA MET A 92 -9.62 -9.52 -6.41
C MET A 92 -10.42 -10.80 -6.65
N LYS A 93 -10.49 -11.29 -7.89
CA LYS A 93 -11.20 -12.53 -8.26
C LYS A 93 -10.63 -13.76 -7.57
N THR A 94 -9.30 -13.90 -7.51
CA THR A 94 -8.67 -15.05 -6.82
C THR A 94 -8.93 -15.05 -5.32
N ASN A 95 -9.15 -13.87 -4.74
CA ASN A 95 -9.45 -13.71 -3.31
C ASN A 95 -10.96 -13.70 -3.02
N GLN A 96 -11.83 -13.77 -4.04
CA GLN A 96 -13.28 -13.65 -3.90
C GLN A 96 -14.00 -14.75 -4.65
N GLY A 97 -14.38 -15.80 -3.92
CA GLY A 97 -15.49 -16.68 -4.29
C GLY A 97 -16.87 -16.10 -3.91
N VAL A 98 -17.02 -14.77 -3.80
CA VAL A 98 -18.24 -14.16 -3.22
C VAL A 98 -18.85 -13.14 -4.19
N PRO A 99 -20.00 -13.44 -4.80
CA PRO A 99 -20.85 -12.44 -5.46
C PRO A 99 -21.23 -11.35 -4.44
N ASN A 100 -21.18 -10.06 -4.82
CA ASN A 100 -21.48 -8.88 -3.98
C ASN A 100 -20.41 -8.46 -2.97
N SER A 101 -19.13 -8.65 -3.27
CA SER A 101 -18.08 -8.06 -2.42
C SER A 101 -18.22 -6.53 -2.38
N PRO A 102 -18.23 -5.89 -1.19
CA PRO A 102 -18.31 -4.44 -1.04
C PRO A 102 -17.00 -3.74 -1.45
N LEU A 103 -16.21 -4.32 -2.34
CA LEU A 103 -14.94 -3.74 -2.77
C LEU A 103 -15.18 -2.81 -3.95
N LYS A 104 -14.61 -1.61 -3.83
CA LYS A 104 -14.52 -0.60 -4.86
C LYS A 104 -13.08 -0.45 -5.29
N ILE A 105 -12.86 -0.05 -6.54
CA ILE A 105 -11.53 0.27 -7.07
C ILE A 105 -11.37 1.78 -7.07
N ILE A 106 -10.29 2.24 -6.44
CA ILE A 106 -9.83 3.62 -6.55
C ILE A 106 -8.64 3.71 -7.49
N LYS A 107 -8.51 4.85 -8.14
CA LYS A 107 -7.38 5.23 -8.99
C LYS A 107 -6.82 6.56 -8.51
N GLY A 108 -5.50 6.68 -8.52
CA GLY A 108 -4.85 7.94 -8.16
C GLY A 108 -3.37 7.92 -8.48
N TYR A 109 -2.64 8.87 -7.93
CA TYR A 109 -1.20 9.02 -8.18
C TYR A 109 -0.37 8.62 -6.96
N VAL A 110 0.61 7.76 -7.20
CA VAL A 110 1.70 7.46 -6.28
C VAL A 110 2.80 8.49 -6.48
N LYS A 111 3.23 9.15 -5.40
CA LYS A 111 4.19 10.26 -5.37
C LYS A 111 5.29 9.98 -4.35
N ASP A 112 6.53 10.32 -4.69
CA ASP A 112 7.69 10.15 -3.82
C ASP A 112 7.61 11.02 -2.55
N SER A 113 6.95 12.18 -2.63
CA SER A 113 6.65 13.06 -1.49
C SER A 113 5.90 12.36 -0.35
N ASN A 114 5.14 11.31 -0.67
CA ASN A 114 4.30 10.60 0.29
C ASN A 114 4.99 9.35 0.85
N GLY A 115 6.08 8.91 0.25
CA GLY A 115 6.78 7.71 0.68
C GLY A 115 7.50 6.99 -0.46
N PRO A 116 8.51 6.18 -0.16
CA PRO A 116 9.21 5.38 -1.15
C PRO A 116 8.36 4.18 -1.61
N CYS A 117 8.67 3.62 -2.78
CA CYS A 117 7.93 2.46 -3.29
C CYS A 117 8.80 1.45 -4.03
N THR A 118 8.26 0.25 -4.21
CA THR A 118 8.78 -0.77 -5.12
C THR A 118 7.68 -1.17 -6.09
N VAL A 119 8.01 -1.29 -7.37
CA VAL A 119 7.09 -1.78 -8.39
C VAL A 119 7.59 -3.11 -8.93
N ASN A 120 6.80 -4.16 -8.76
CA ASN A 120 7.05 -5.44 -9.38
C ASN A 120 6.53 -5.43 -10.82
N LYS A 121 7.44 -5.25 -11.79
CA LYS A 121 7.10 -5.19 -13.22
C LYS A 121 6.43 -6.46 -13.76
N LYS A 122 6.56 -7.61 -13.10
CA LYS A 122 5.94 -8.87 -13.55
C LYS A 122 4.49 -8.99 -13.12
N THR A 123 4.12 -8.44 -11.96
CA THR A 123 2.78 -8.56 -11.38
C THR A 123 2.03 -7.24 -11.33
N ALA A 124 2.63 -6.16 -11.85
CA ALA A 124 2.20 -4.78 -11.72
C ALA A 124 2.00 -4.31 -10.26
N HIS A 125 2.40 -5.10 -9.26
CA HIS A 125 2.15 -4.82 -7.86
C HIS A 125 3.09 -3.73 -7.34
N VAL A 126 2.55 -2.87 -6.49
CA VAL A 126 3.26 -1.75 -5.87
C VAL A 126 3.19 -1.93 -4.36
N ASP A 127 4.36 -1.97 -3.73
CA ASP A 127 4.49 -1.74 -2.30
C ASP A 127 4.84 -0.27 -2.10
N TRP A 128 3.90 0.49 -1.53
CA TRP A 128 4.10 1.91 -1.23
C TRP A 128 4.14 2.13 0.27
N TRP A 129 5.31 2.47 0.81
CA TRP A 129 5.49 2.70 2.23
C TRP A 129 5.27 4.17 2.54
N LEU A 130 4.05 4.51 2.96
CA LEU A 130 3.67 5.88 3.26
C LEU A 130 4.45 6.43 4.47
N PHE A 131 4.84 7.69 4.40
CA PHE A 131 5.37 8.42 5.55
C PHE A 131 4.28 8.65 6.60
N ASP A 132 4.72 8.82 7.84
CA ASP A 132 3.86 9.11 8.99
C ASP A 132 3.09 10.42 8.78
N GLY A 133 1.80 10.42 9.07
CA GLY A 133 0.92 11.58 8.88
C GLY A 133 0.61 11.99 7.43
N CYS A 134 1.16 11.33 6.41
CA CYS A 134 0.83 11.61 5.02
C CYS A 134 -0.59 11.12 4.69
N ASP A 135 -1.40 11.92 3.98
CA ASP A 135 -2.71 11.53 3.47
C ASP A 135 -2.78 11.58 1.93
N PRO A 136 -2.72 10.43 1.24
CA PRO A 136 -2.84 10.39 -0.21
C PRO A 136 -4.29 10.42 -0.71
N SER A 137 -5.31 10.35 0.17
CA SER A 137 -6.71 10.24 -0.25
C SER A 137 -7.20 11.33 -1.22
N PRO A 138 -6.74 12.61 -1.15
CA PRO A 138 -7.17 13.63 -2.11
C PRO A 138 -6.66 13.41 -3.54
N ASP A 139 -5.63 12.58 -3.73
CA ASP A 139 -5.06 12.24 -5.04
C ASP A 139 -5.72 11.04 -5.70
N PHE A 140 -6.77 10.48 -5.07
CA PHE A 140 -7.47 9.29 -5.53
C PHE A 140 -8.96 9.56 -5.72
N GLU A 141 -9.55 8.83 -6.66
CA GLU A 141 -10.98 8.85 -6.97
C GLU A 141 -11.51 7.42 -7.09
N VAL A 142 -12.80 7.21 -6.79
CA VAL A 142 -13.47 5.93 -7.00
C VAL A 142 -13.81 5.79 -8.48
N ILE A 143 -13.44 4.67 -9.09
CA ILE A 143 -13.70 4.44 -10.53
C ILE A 143 -14.61 3.25 -10.81
N LEU A 144 -14.73 2.28 -9.88
CA LEU A 144 -15.59 1.08 -10.01
C LEU A 144 -16.09 0.63 -8.62
#